data_AF-A0A7W1VW22-F1
#
_entry.id   AF-A0A7W1VW22-F1
#
_cell.length_a   1.000
_cell.length_b   1.000
_cell.length_c   1.000
_cell.angle_alpha   90.00
_cell.angle_beta   90.00
_cell.angle_gamma   90.00
#
_symmetry.space_group_name_H-M   'P 1'
#
loop_
_entity.id
_entity.type
_entity.pdbx_description
1 polymer ?
#
loop_
_entity_poly.entity_id
_entity_poly.type
_entity_poly.pdbx_seq_one_letter_code
_entity_poly.pdbx_strand_id
1 'polypeptide(L)' 'MLLHVEGGVNQVCRIEVISALGSTWQEIGAITTGLSGFQTFLDLDATNAPSRFYRVVTP' A
#
# COMPACT_ATOMS: atom_id res chain seq x y z
N MET A 1 -4.93 8.08 5.10
CA MET A 1 -5.55 7.65 3.83
C MET A 1 -5.86 6.17 3.91
N LEU A 2 -7.02 5.73 3.47
CA LEU A 2 -7.37 4.30 3.41
C LEU A 2 -7.17 3.79 1.98
N LEU A 3 -6.45 2.68 1.84
CA LEU A 3 -6.23 1.99 0.58
C LEU A 3 -6.98 0.67 0.60
N HIS A 4 -7.81 0.43 -0.41
CA HIS A 4 -8.36 -0.89 -0.69
C HIS A 4 -7.37 -1.66 -1.55
N VAL A 5 -6.95 -2.84 -1.09
CA VAL A 5 -5.91 -3.64 -1.76
C VAL A 5 -6.48 -5.01 -2.08
N GLU A 6 -6.44 -5.36 -3.35
CA GLU A 6 -6.86 -6.64 -3.89
C GLU A 6 -5.65 -7.53 -4.18
N GLY A 7 -5.81 -8.83 -4.02
CA GLY A 7 -4.80 -9.86 -4.28
C GLY A 7 -5.40 -11.27 -4.20
N GLY A 8 -4.56 -12.29 -4.32
CA GLY A 8 -4.93 -13.68 -4.04
C GLY A 8 -5.33 -13.88 -2.58
N VAL A 9 -5.99 -14.98 -2.23
CA VAL A 9 -6.34 -15.30 -0.84
C VAL A 9 -5.08 -15.53 0.00
N ASN A 10 -5.00 -14.92 1.19
CA ASN A 10 -3.86 -15.01 2.09
C ASN A 10 -2.53 -14.57 1.44
N GLN A 11 -2.59 -13.68 0.44
CA GLN A 11 -1.42 -13.15 -0.24
C GLN A 11 -0.82 -11.99 0.55
N VAL A 12 0.50 -12.00 0.70
CA VAL A 12 1.23 -10.86 1.25
C VAL A 12 1.41 -9.80 0.17
N CYS A 13 0.98 -8.59 0.47
CA CYS A 13 1.06 -7.42 -0.40
C CYS A 13 1.87 -6.33 0.34
N ARG A 14 3.02 -5.95 -0.23
CA ARG A 14 3.81 -4.81 0.24
C ARG A 14 3.23 -3.53 -0.34
N ILE A 15 3.07 -2.51 0.50
CA ILE A 15 2.56 -1.20 0.10
C ILE A 15 3.74 -0.26 0.02
N GLU A 16 3.94 0.33 -1.15
CA GLU A 16 5.00 1.29 -1.38
C GLU A 16 4.43 2.64 -1.81
N VAL A 17 5.15 3.70 -1.45
CA VAL A 17 4.75 5.09 -1.72
C VAL A 17 5.89 5.89 -2.33
N ILE A 18 5.55 6.90 -3.12
CA ILE A 18 6.42 8.02 -3.48
C ILE A 18 5.70 9.35 -3.25
N SER A 19 6.44 10.36 -2.81
CA SER A 19 5.96 11.74 -2.66
C SER A 19 6.50 12.70 -3.72
N ALA A 20 7.57 12.30 -4.42
CA ALA A 20 8.17 13.06 -5.51
C ALA A 20 8.38 12.14 -6.72
N LEU A 21 7.89 12.55 -7.89
CA LEU A 21 8.12 11.82 -9.13
C LEU A 21 9.62 11.76 -9.44
N GLY A 22 10.13 10.57 -9.79
CA GLY A 22 11.56 10.34 -10.03
C GLY A 22 12.38 9.95 -8.79
N SER A 23 11.74 9.85 -7.61
CA SER A 23 12.36 9.30 -6.40
C SER A 23 12.16 7.79 -6.27
N THR A 24 12.81 7.18 -5.28
CA THR A 24 12.69 5.75 -4.99
C THR A 24 11.38 5.46 -4.25
N TRP A 25 10.68 4.42 -4.68
CA TRP A 25 9.53 3.87 -3.95
C TRP A 25 9.97 3.36 -2.57
N GLN A 26 9.26 3.79 -1.53
CA GLN A 26 9.52 3.40 -0.15
C GLN A 26 8.41 2.51 0.35
N GLU A 27 8.77 1.36 0.93
CA GLU A 27 7.80 0.52 1.63
C GLU A 27 7.36 1.20 2.92
N ILE A 28 6.05 1.26 3.12
CA ILE A 28 5.42 1.82 4.33
C ILE A 28 4.70 0.76 5.16
N GLY A 29 4.66 -0.48 4.67
CA GLY A 29 4.12 -1.61 5.39
C GLY A 29 3.70 -2.73 4.45
N ALA A 30 3.23 -3.81 5.05
CA ALA A 30 2.66 -4.94 4.35
C ALA A 30 1.32 -5.34 4.99
N ILE A 31 0.46 -5.90 4.16
CA ILE A 31 -0.80 -6.50 4.59
C ILE A 31 -0.91 -7.90 3.99
N THR A 32 -1.67 -8.75 4.66
CA THR A 32 -2.10 -10.03 4.11
C THR A 32 -3.58 -9.91 3.78
N THR A 33 -3.93 -10.18 2.52
CA THR A 33 -5.32 -10.24 2.08
C THR A 33 -6.07 -11.34 2.82
N GLY A 34 -7.36 -11.11 3.11
CA GLY A 34 -8.21 -12.10 3.75
C GLY A 34 -8.66 -13.21 2.79
N LEU A 35 -9.58 -14.04 3.28
CA LEU A 35 -10.26 -15.06 2.46
C LEU A 35 -11.11 -14.47 1.32
N SER A 36 -11.42 -13.18 1.39
CA SER A 36 -12.10 -12.43 0.34
C SER A 36 -11.17 -11.93 -0.78
N GLY A 37 -9.85 -12.15 -0.68
CA GLY A 37 -8.88 -11.66 -1.66
C GLY A 37 -8.64 -10.14 -1.58
N PHE A 38 -9.09 -9.48 -0.51
CA PHE A 38 -8.76 -8.07 -0.28
C PHE A 38 -8.49 -7.78 1.19
N GLN A 39 -7.85 -6.63 1.43
CA GLN A 39 -7.69 -6.05 2.77
C GLN A 39 -7.54 -4.52 2.66
N THR A 40 -7.84 -3.80 3.74
CA THR A 40 -7.59 -2.36 3.82
C THR A 40 -6.28 -2.03 4.53
N PHE A 41 -5.52 -1.09 3.98
CA PHE A 41 -4.33 -0.52 4.62
C PHE A 41 -4.57 0.94 5.02
N LEU A 42 -4.20 1.31 6.24
CA LEU A 42 -4.30 2.68 6.74
C LEU A 42 -2.93 3.36 6.74
N ASP A 43 -2.73 4.32 5.84
CA ASP A 43 -1.57 5.22 5.85
C ASP A 43 -1.85 6.40 6.81
N LEU A 44 -1.21 6.37 7.99
CA LEU A 44 -1.31 7.40 9.03
C LEU A 44 -0.54 8.67 8.67
N ASP A 45 0.49 8.58 7.83
CA ASP A 45 1.35 9.70 7.46
C ASP A 45 0.81 10.49 6.27
N ALA A 46 -0.22 9.98 5.59
CA ALA A 46 -0.84 10.63 4.45
C ALA A 46 -1.31 12.06 4.73
N THR A 47 -1.70 12.38 5.97
CA THR A 47 -2.12 13.73 6.38
C THR A 47 -0.97 14.74 6.32
N ASN A 48 0.27 14.30 6.50
CA ASN A 48 1.47 15.15 6.46
C ASN A 48 2.09 15.23 5.06
N ALA A 49 1.55 14.50 4.08
CA ALA A 49 2.11 14.36 2.74
C ALA A 49 0.98 14.25 1.70
N PRO A 50 0.38 15.38 1.30
CA PRO A 50 -0.85 15.40 0.51
C PRO A 50 -0.70 14.89 -0.95
N SER A 51 0.52 14.79 -1.46
CA SER A 51 0.81 14.34 -2.83
C SER A 51 1.59 13.03 -2.81
N ARG A 52 0.89 11.91 -2.59
CA ARG A 52 1.46 10.56 -2.56
C ARG A 52 0.89 9.70 -3.68
N PHE A 53 1.76 8.95 -4.33
CA PHE A 53 1.37 7.86 -5.22
C PHE A 53 1.66 6.54 -4.51
N TYR A 54 0.75 5.58 -4.70
CA TYR A 54 0.81 4.29 -4.05
C TYR A 54 0.93 3.20 -5.09
N ARG A 55 1.65 2.13 -4.75
CA ARG A 55 1.63 0.87 -5.50
C ARG A 55 1.60 -0.31 -4.55
N VAL A 56 1.06 -1.41 -5.05
CA VAL A 56 1.06 -2.70 -4.39
C VAL A 56 2.11 -3.57 -5.07
N VAL A 57 2.97 -4.20 -4.28
CA VAL A 57 3.98 -5.15 -4.76
C VAL A 57 3.72 -6.49 -4.10
N THR A 58 3.54 -7.53 -4.93
CA THR A 58 3.46 -8.92 -4.48
C THR A 58 4.80 -9.60 -4.73
N PRO A 59 5.26 -10.51 -3.86
CA PRO A 59 6.41 -11.37 -4.13
C PRO A 59 6.22 -12.21 -5.40
#